data_AF-A0A8I1GDW0-F1
#
_entry.id   AF-A0A8I1GDW0-F1
#
_cell.length_a   1.000
_cell.length_b   1.000
_cell.length_c   1.000
_cell.angle_alpha   90.00
_cell.angle_beta   90.00
_cell.angle_gamma   90.00
#
_symmetry.space_group_name_H-M   'P 1'
#
loop_
_entity.id
_entity.type
_entity.pdbx_description
1 polymer ?
#
loop_
_entity_poly.entity_id
_entity_poly.type
_entity_poly.pdbx_seq_one_letter_code
_entity_poly.pdbx_strand_id
1 'polypeptide(L)' 'TLKDVGGEVDVLSIDGAFSLYLPVLKLIEPRLTPGAVILGENAFAQDYLDYVRTPANGYFSRSLDIDEGRGNEFTVRVG' A
#
# COMPACT_ATOMS: atom_id res chain seq x y z
N THR A 1 -12.70 10.86 8.74
CA THR A 1 -11.27 11.09 8.38
C THR A 1 -10.65 9.75 8.03
N LEU A 2 -9.39 9.63 7.58
CA LEU A 2 -8.79 8.30 7.31
C LEU A 2 -8.74 7.38 8.55
N LYS A 3 -8.81 7.94 9.77
CA LYS A 3 -8.97 7.17 11.02
C LYS A 3 -10.29 6.38 11.07
N ASP A 4 -11.31 6.85 10.37
CA ASP A 4 -12.59 6.18 10.25
C ASP A 4 -13.19 6.28 8.85
N VAL A 5 -12.99 5.22 8.07
CA VAL A 5 -13.49 5.06 6.69
C VAL A 5 -14.85 4.36 6.65
N GLY A 6 -15.50 4.10 7.80
CA GLY A 6 -16.88 3.58 7.86
C GLY A 6 -17.06 2.09 7.59
N GLY A 7 -15.98 1.33 7.35
CA GLY A 7 -16.05 -0.11 7.14
C GLY A 7 -14.69 -0.74 6.85
N GLU A 8 -14.73 -1.94 6.29
CA GLU A 8 -13.58 -2.66 5.74
C GLU A 8 -13.15 -2.07 4.39
N VAL A 9 -11.90 -2.33 4.00
CA VAL A 9 -11.28 -1.80 2.78
C VAL A 9 -10.70 -2.95 1.96
N ASP A 10 -11.29 -3.19 0.80
CA ASP A 10 -10.79 -4.19 -0.17
C ASP A 10 -9.77 -3.60 -1.15
N VAL A 11 -9.77 -2.27 -1.34
CA VAL A 11 -8.85 -1.58 -2.23
C VAL A 11 -8.39 -0.26 -1.60
N LEU A 12 -7.08 -0.05 -1.53
CA LEU A 12 -6.44 1.21 -1.14
C LEU A 12 -5.59 1.74 -2.29
N SER A 13 -5.90 2.94 -2.76
CA SER A 13 -5.02 3.67 -3.69
C SER A 13 -4.25 4.75 -2.92
N ILE A 14 -2.92 4.74 -3.05
CA ILE A 14 -2.02 5.73 -2.45
C ILE A 14 -1.32 6.48 -3.58
N ASP A 15 -1.75 7.72 -3.80
CA ASP A 15 -1.22 8.63 -4.82
C ASP A 15 -1.18 10.05 -4.24
N GLY A 16 -0.10 10.37 -3.54
CA GLY A 16 -0.02 11.60 -2.76
C GLY A 16 1.41 12.00 -2.42
N ALA A 17 1.59 12.71 -1.31
CA ALA A 17 2.93 13.06 -0.86
C ALA A 17 3.71 11.79 -0.43
N PHE A 18 4.89 11.57 -1.00
CA PHE A 18 5.72 10.38 -0.73
C PHE A 18 5.96 10.12 0.76
N SER A 19 6.14 11.19 1.55
CA SER A 19 6.32 11.13 3.00
C SER A 19 5.12 10.57 3.78
N LEU A 20 3.96 10.42 3.13
CA LEU A 20 2.72 9.94 3.75
C LEU A 20 2.33 8.52 3.32
N TYR A 21 3.08 7.85 2.45
CA TYR A 21 2.70 6.52 1.94
C TYR A 21 2.58 5.51 3.08
N LEU A 22 3.64 5.36 3.88
CA LEU A 22 3.64 4.46 5.03
C LEU A 22 2.67 4.94 6.14
N PRO A 23 2.64 6.21 6.55
CA PRO A 23 1.65 6.70 7.52
C PRO A 23 0.20 6.44 7.13
N VAL A 24 -0.18 6.65 5.86
CA VAL A 24 -1.53 6.39 5.36
C VAL A 24 -1.83 4.90 5.37
N LEU A 25 -0.91 4.06 4.86
CA LEU A 25 -1.06 2.61 4.95
C LEU A 25 -1.29 2.17 6.40
N LYS A 26 -0.51 2.68 7.36
CA LYS A 26 -0.65 2.35 8.79
C LYS A 26 -1.98 2.76 9.41
N LEU A 27 -2.58 3.86 8.94
CA LEU A 27 -3.90 4.28 9.40
C LEU A 27 -5.02 3.36 8.88
N ILE A 28 -4.86 2.83 7.66
CA ILE A 28 -5.87 1.99 6.99
C ILE A 28 -5.66 0.49 7.27
N GLU A 29 -4.43 0.06 7.57
CA GLU A 29 -4.03 -1.34 7.78
C GLU A 29 -4.98 -2.14 8.68
N PRO A 30 -5.51 -1.62 9.80
CA PRO A 30 -6.46 -2.36 10.65
C PRO A 30 -7.82 -2.67 10.00
N ARG A 31 -8.13 -2.07 8.84
CA ARG A 31 -9.39 -2.21 8.11
C ARG A 31 -9.23 -2.93 6.78
N LEU A 32 -8.01 -3.28 6.39
CA LEU A 32 -7.77 -4.06 5.18
C LEU A 32 -8.30 -5.48 5.36
N THR A 33 -9.10 -5.93 4.40
CA THR A 33 -9.54 -7.33 4.35
C THR A 33 -8.39 -8.24 3.92
N PRO A 34 -8.41 -9.54 4.28
CA PRO A 34 -7.52 -10.52 3.66
C PRO A 34 -7.76 -10.53 2.14
N GLY A 35 -6.68 -10.37 1.37
CA GLY A 35 -6.75 -10.21 -0.09
C GLY A 35 -6.93 -8.77 -0.57
N ALA A 36 -7.06 -7.79 0.34
CA ALA A 36 -7.14 -6.39 -0.06
C ALA A 36 -5.93 -5.97 -0.90
N VAL A 37 -6.20 -5.18 -1.94
CA VAL A 37 -5.22 -4.69 -2.89
C VAL A 37 -4.81 -3.27 -2.52
N ILE A 38 -3.51 -3.01 -2.53
CA ILE A 38 -2.95 -1.66 -2.41
C ILE A 38 -2.26 -1.32 -3.73
N LEU A 39 -2.64 -0.19 -4.32
CA LEU A 39 -2.01 0.41 -5.50
C LEU A 39 -1.21 1.63 -5.04
N GLY A 40 0.11 1.48 -4.97
CA GLY A 40 1.01 2.60 -4.73
C GLY A 40 1.43 3.22 -6.07
N GLU A 41 0.85 4.37 -6.42
CA GLU A 41 1.29 5.13 -7.59
C GLU A 41 2.61 5.83 -7.27
N ASN A 42 3.56 5.84 -8.21
CA ASN A 42 4.84 6.51 -8.01
C ASN A 42 5.52 6.17 -6.67
N ALA A 43 5.52 4.89 -6.29
CA ALA A 43 5.92 4.41 -4.98
C ALA A 43 7.44 4.42 -4.80
N PHE A 44 8.04 5.61 -4.73
CA PHE A 44 9.48 5.80 -4.51
C PHE A 44 9.85 5.94 -3.03
N ALA A 45 8.85 6.01 -2.14
CA ALA A 45 9.05 6.10 -0.70
C ALA A 45 9.65 4.79 -0.17
N GLN A 46 10.95 4.82 0.17
CA GLN A 46 11.69 3.60 0.51
C GLN A 46 11.17 2.94 1.80
N ASP A 47 10.75 3.73 2.78
CA ASP A 47 10.14 3.24 4.02
C ASP A 47 8.84 2.46 3.78
N TYR A 48 8.00 2.95 2.87
CA TYR A 48 6.82 2.24 2.40
C TYR A 48 7.20 0.95 1.67
N LEU A 49 8.13 1.02 0.70
CA LEU A 49 8.56 -0.13 -0.08
C LEU A 49 9.16 -1.24 0.78
N ASP A 50 10.07 -0.88 1.70
CA ASP A 50 10.70 -1.83 2.62
C ASP A 50 9.63 -2.50 3.50
N TYR A 51 8.63 -1.73 3.94
CA TYR A 51 7.52 -2.25 4.73
C TYR A 51 6.67 -3.26 3.96
N VAL A 52 6.18 -2.91 2.76
CA VAL A 52 5.29 -3.80 1.98
C VAL A 52 6.01 -4.97 1.33
N ARG A 53 7.32 -4.85 1.06
CA ARG A 53 8.14 -5.93 0.48
C ARG A 53 8.69 -6.90 1.53
N THR A 54 8.55 -6.60 2.81
CA THR A 54 8.92 -7.52 3.91
C THR A 54 7.75 -8.46 4.22
N PRO A 55 7.83 -9.77 3.89
CA PRO A 55 6.68 -10.68 4.03
C PRO A 55 6.17 -10.84 5.48
N ALA A 56 7.05 -10.63 6.47
CA ALA A 56 6.68 -10.66 7.89
C ALA A 56 5.64 -9.58 8.27
N ASN A 57 5.48 -8.54 7.46
CA ASN A 57 4.46 -7.50 7.65
C ASN A 57 3.08 -7.89 7.08
N GLY A 58 2.92 -9.10 6.53
CA GLY A 58 1.64 -9.62 6.05
C GLY A 58 1.27 -9.21 4.62
N TYR A 59 2.26 -8.85 3.81
CA TYR A 59 2.06 -8.39 2.44
C TYR A 59 2.85 -9.23 1.43
N PHE A 60 2.27 -9.39 0.25
CA PHE A 60 2.98 -9.73 -0.98
C PHE A 60 3.05 -8.48 -1.85
N SER A 61 4.24 -8.07 -2.27
CA SER A 61 4.42 -6.82 -3.02
C SER A 61 5.38 -6.97 -4.19
N ARG A 62 5.05 -6.34 -5.31
CA ARG A 62 5.86 -6.28 -6.53
C ARG A 62 5.71 -4.94 -7.22
N SER A 63 6.79 -4.46 -7.83
CA SER A 63 6.69 -3.38 -8.80
C SER A 63 5.95 -3.84 -10.04
N LEU A 64 5.22 -2.91 -10.66
CA LEU A 64 4.52 -3.11 -11.92
C LEU A 64 5.32 -2.52 -13.07
N ASP A 65 5.68 -3.38 -14.03
CA ASP A 65 6.38 -3.00 -15.25
C ASP A 65 5.38 -2.55 -16.34
N ILE A 66 4.54 -1.56 -16.01
CA ILE A 66 3.48 -1.04 -16.91
C ILE A 66 3.95 0.23 -17.63
N ASP A 67 4.66 1.12 -16.93
CA ASP A 67 5.19 2.37 -17.47
C ASP A 67 6.56 2.65 -16.86
N GLU A 68 7.58 2.70 -17.72
CA GLU A 68 8.97 2.79 -17.33
C GLU A 68 9.22 4.09 -16.54
N GLY A 69 9.87 3.97 -15.39
CA GLY A 69 10.18 5.11 -14.53
C GLY A 69 9.01 5.66 -13.71
N ARG A 70 7.79 5.13 -13.84
CA ARG A 70 6.67 5.48 -12.95
C ARG A 70 6.80 4.83 -11.58
N GLY A 71 7.30 3.59 -11.49
CA GLY A 71 7.59 2.93 -10.21
C GLY A 71 6.35 2.54 -9.41
N ASN A 72 5.28 2.11 -10.09
CA ASN A 72 4.04 1.69 -9.42
C ASN A 72 4.26 0.36 -8.68
N GLU A 73 3.71 0.26 -7.47
CA GLU A 73 3.80 -0.94 -6.63
C GLU A 73 2.41 -1.57 -6.47
N PHE A 74 2.32 -2.86 -6.79
CA PHE A 74 1.15 -3.70 -6.52
C PHE A 74 1.41 -4.53 -5.26
N THR A 75 0.54 -4.35 -4.27
CA THR A 75 0.64 -5.06 -3.00
C THR A 75 -0.68 -5.73 -2.68
N VAL A 76 -0.63 -6.94 -2.10
CA VAL A 76 -1.80 -7.70 -1.62
C VAL A 76 -1.61 -8.01 -0.13
N ARG A 77 -2.64 -7.76 0.67
CA ARG A 77 -2.71 -8.20 2.08
C ARG A 77 -2.92 -9.72 2.12
N VAL A 78 -2.01 -10.45 2.75
CA VAL A 78 -2.01 -11.93 2.76
C VAL A 78 -2.72 -12.51 3.99
N GLY A 79 -2.93 -11.71 5.05
CA GLY A 79 -3.55 -12.14 6.30
C GLY A 79 -4.53 -11.13 6.88
#